data_AF-A0A518D6T2-F1
#
_entry.id   AF-A0A518D6T2-F1
#
_cell.length_a   1.000
_cell.length_b   1.000
_cell.length_c   1.000
_cell.angle_alpha   90.00
_cell.angle_beta   90.00
_cell.angle_gamma   90.00
#
_symmetry.space_group_name_H-M   'P 1'
#
loop_
_entity.id
_entity.type
_entity.pdbx_description
1 polymer ?
#
loop_
_entity_poly.entity_id
_entity_poly.type
_entity_poly.pdbx_seq_one_letter_code
_entity_poly.pdbx_strand_id
1 'polypeptide(L)'
;MKISQCYRLAEMVAPELKELFIGRHPEEWHTGYALAYARPCAGPRIAEHFDLADDQIPTILFAREPDAGLLLHELAHLLPVDGPESVAAAEAIEAGTYDDAGGSFDATGDDWLRAAVAWEGTFDLPPWDGHGILWIRRVLHLHHRAKLAGCVVDIEDLRVAGLDYQLAAPQVYAAALGDEPDRMANWTFAKVESVTPPTGYIDAFERDANNYFQRIKQSRG
;
A
#
# COMPACT_ATOMS: atom_id res chain seq x y z
N MET A 1 -7.47 16.67 -1.90
CA MET A 1 -6.77 16.87 -3.18
C MET A 1 -7.69 16.48 -4.33
N LYS A 2 -7.69 17.29 -5.38
CA LYS A 2 -8.34 16.91 -6.64
C LYS A 2 -7.57 15.78 -7.31
N ILE A 3 -8.26 14.91 -8.04
CA ILE A 3 -7.64 13.77 -8.74
C ILE A 3 -6.50 14.21 -9.67
N SER A 4 -6.63 15.34 -10.38
CA SER A 4 -5.55 15.90 -11.20
C SER A 4 -4.29 16.28 -10.42
N GLN A 5 -4.42 16.66 -9.14
CA GLN A 5 -3.28 16.89 -8.26
C GLN A 5 -2.65 15.56 -7.81
N CYS A 6 -3.45 14.51 -7.63
CA CYS A 6 -2.96 13.17 -7.33
C CYS A 6 -2.09 12.63 -8.47
N TYR A 7 -2.56 12.74 -9.73
CA TYR A 7 -1.77 12.35 -10.91
C TYR A 7 -0.42 13.06 -10.95
N ARG A 8 -0.42 14.38 -10.77
CA ARG A 8 0.83 15.16 -10.78
C ARG A 8 1.77 14.74 -9.66
N LEU A 9 1.25 14.50 -8.45
CA LEU A 9 2.09 14.05 -7.33
C LEU A 9 2.65 12.66 -7.60
N ALA A 10 1.84 11.70 -8.07
CA ALA A 10 2.27 10.35 -8.40
C ALA A 10 3.37 10.35 -9.46
N GLU A 11 3.23 11.13 -10.53
CA GLU A 11 4.25 11.28 -11.59
C GLU A 11 5.59 11.79 -11.04
N MET A 12 5.56 12.71 -10.07
CA MET A 12 6.78 13.26 -9.46
C MET A 12 7.49 12.26 -8.54
N VAL A 13 6.76 11.43 -7.79
CA VAL A 13 7.34 10.59 -6.72
C VAL A 13 7.54 9.13 -7.12
N ALA A 14 6.76 8.64 -8.08
CA ALA A 14 6.78 7.25 -8.55
C ALA A 14 6.68 7.21 -10.09
N PRO A 15 7.65 7.79 -10.82
CA PRO A 15 7.60 7.87 -12.29
C PRO A 15 7.62 6.50 -13.00
N GLU A 16 7.96 5.42 -12.28
CA GLU A 16 7.87 4.05 -12.77
C GLU A 16 6.43 3.50 -12.90
N LEU A 17 5.44 4.09 -12.20
CA LEU A 17 4.02 3.74 -12.34
C LEU A 17 3.44 4.39 -13.59
N LYS A 18 3.96 4.00 -14.76
CA LYS A 18 3.41 4.42 -16.04
C LYS A 18 1.97 3.93 -16.15
N GLU A 19 1.13 4.75 -16.77
CA GLU A 19 -0.26 4.39 -17.09
C GLU A 19 -1.16 4.18 -15.85
N LEU A 20 -0.71 4.53 -14.64
CA LEU A 20 -1.52 4.50 -13.41
C LEU A 20 -2.88 5.16 -13.60
N PHE A 21 -3.96 4.47 -13.24
CA PHE A 21 -5.29 5.06 -13.12
C PHE A 21 -5.56 5.50 -11.68
N ILE A 22 -5.98 6.75 -11.51
CA ILE A 22 -6.45 7.30 -10.23
C ILE A 22 -7.87 7.79 -10.41
N GLY A 23 -8.79 7.18 -9.66
CA GLY A 23 -10.22 7.47 -9.71
C GLY A 23 -10.81 7.78 -8.35
N ARG A 24 -12.05 8.29 -8.36
CA ARG A 24 -12.93 8.21 -7.20
C ARG A 24 -13.90 7.07 -7.42
N HIS A 25 -14.11 6.35 -6.36
CA HIS A 25 -15.09 5.31 -6.27
C HIS A 25 -16.51 5.91 -6.45
N PRO A 26 -17.43 5.25 -7.19
CA PRO A 26 -18.81 5.71 -7.35
C PRO A 26 -19.56 5.71 -6.02
N GLU A 27 -20.49 6.65 -5.78
CA GLU A 27 -21.19 6.73 -4.48
C GLU A 27 -21.98 5.45 -4.16
N GLU A 28 -22.39 4.71 -5.20
CA GLU A 28 -23.21 3.52 -5.10
C GLU A 28 -22.48 2.23 -4.68
N TRP A 29 -21.16 2.11 -4.77
CA TRP A 29 -20.50 0.94 -4.15
C TRP A 29 -20.17 1.26 -2.68
N HIS A 30 -20.60 0.37 -1.80
CA HIS A 30 -20.37 0.51 -0.37
C HIS A 30 -18.93 0.08 -0.06
N THR A 31 -18.06 1.02 0.30
CA THR A 31 -16.64 0.73 0.60
C THR A 31 -16.38 0.30 2.05
N GLY A 32 -17.42 0.22 2.88
CA GLY A 32 -17.29 -0.01 4.33
C GLY A 32 -16.42 1.07 4.99
N TYR A 33 -15.37 0.64 5.68
CA TYR A 33 -14.40 1.52 6.37
C TYR A 33 -13.17 1.88 5.53
N ALA A 34 -13.00 1.27 4.35
CA ALA A 34 -11.83 1.54 3.52
C ALA A 34 -11.87 2.95 2.93
N LEU A 35 -10.74 3.65 3.02
CA LEU A 35 -10.58 5.02 2.52
C LEU A 35 -10.15 5.04 1.06
N ALA A 36 -9.47 3.99 0.62
CA ALA A 36 -8.96 3.81 -0.73
C ALA A 36 -8.68 2.34 -1.01
N TYR A 37 -8.45 2.03 -2.28
CA TYR A 37 -8.00 0.74 -2.76
C TYR A 37 -6.90 0.94 -3.78
N ALA A 38 -5.79 0.23 -3.64
CA ALA A 38 -4.75 0.11 -4.63
C ALA A 38 -4.70 -1.34 -5.14
N ARG A 39 -4.66 -1.53 -6.45
CA ARG A 39 -4.51 -2.85 -7.07
C ARG A 39 -3.49 -2.82 -8.19
N PRO A 40 -2.70 -3.90 -8.37
CA PRO A 40 -1.78 -4.00 -9.50
C PRO A 40 -2.52 -3.96 -10.85
N CYS A 41 -3.79 -4.37 -10.87
CA CYS A 41 -4.68 -4.32 -12.03
C CYS A 41 -6.08 -3.83 -11.61
N ALA A 42 -6.75 -3.07 -12.47
CA ALA A 42 -8.13 -2.61 -12.24
C ALA A 42 -9.10 -3.79 -12.04
N GLY A 43 -8.87 -4.88 -12.79
CA GLY A 43 -9.80 -5.98 -12.91
C GLY A 43 -11.05 -5.62 -13.74
N PRO A 44 -11.82 -6.62 -14.22
CA PRO A 44 -12.80 -6.41 -15.29
C PRO A 44 -13.92 -5.42 -14.95
N ARG A 45 -14.43 -5.43 -13.71
CA ARG A 45 -15.55 -4.56 -13.30
C ARG A 45 -15.15 -3.09 -13.19
N ILE A 46 -13.96 -2.82 -12.66
CA ILE A 46 -13.43 -1.45 -12.59
C ILE A 46 -13.14 -0.98 -14.01
N ALA A 47 -12.52 -1.82 -14.82
CA ALA A 47 -12.26 -1.53 -16.23
C ALA A 47 -13.56 -1.19 -16.99
N GLU A 48 -14.60 -2.02 -16.86
CA GLU A 48 -15.92 -1.76 -17.47
C GLU A 48 -16.55 -0.46 -16.96
N HIS A 49 -16.56 -0.22 -15.65
CA HIS A 49 -17.21 0.96 -15.07
C HIS A 49 -16.54 2.27 -15.52
N PHE A 50 -15.21 2.28 -15.60
CA PHE A 50 -14.44 3.47 -15.97
C PHE A 50 -14.06 3.52 -17.46
N ASP A 51 -14.57 2.60 -18.27
CA ASP A 51 -14.26 2.46 -19.71
C ASP A 51 -12.74 2.40 -19.96
N LEU A 52 -12.03 1.62 -19.13
CA LEU A 52 -10.60 1.39 -19.28
C LEU A 52 -10.36 0.38 -20.41
N ALA A 53 -9.44 0.72 -21.31
CA ALA A 53 -9.09 -0.13 -22.45
C ALA A 53 -8.29 -1.38 -22.06
N ASP A 54 -7.68 -1.38 -20.88
CA ASP A 54 -6.83 -2.45 -20.37
C ASP A 54 -7.09 -2.64 -18.87
N ASP A 55 -7.40 -3.87 -18.46
CA ASP A 55 -7.69 -4.21 -17.07
C ASP A 55 -6.41 -4.43 -16.24
N GLN A 56 -5.24 -4.48 -16.90
CA GLN A 56 -3.91 -4.61 -16.29
C GLN A 56 -3.32 -3.28 -15.81
N ILE A 57 -4.05 -2.18 -15.97
CA ILE A 57 -3.59 -0.87 -15.52
C ILE A 57 -3.53 -0.81 -13.98
N PRO A 58 -2.38 -0.46 -13.38
CA PRO A 58 -2.29 -0.21 -11.95
C PRO A 58 -3.32 0.85 -11.55
N THR A 59 -4.07 0.60 -10.49
CA THR A 59 -5.28 1.37 -10.19
C THR A 59 -5.35 1.76 -8.73
N ILE A 60 -5.64 3.04 -8.47
CA ILE A 60 -6.02 3.56 -7.16
C ILE A 60 -7.44 4.15 -7.23
N LEU A 61 -8.33 3.68 -6.37
CA LEU A 61 -9.69 4.22 -6.21
C LEU A 61 -9.89 4.78 -4.80
N PHE A 62 -10.24 6.05 -4.70
CA PHE A 62 -10.52 6.70 -3.42
C PHE A 62 -12.02 6.74 -3.11
N ALA A 63 -12.40 6.37 -1.89
CA ALA A 63 -13.79 6.46 -1.39
C ALA A 63 -14.21 7.91 -1.07
N ARG A 64 -13.25 8.80 -0.86
CA ARG A 64 -13.47 10.22 -0.57
C ARG A 64 -12.39 11.07 -1.20
N GLU A 65 -12.41 12.38 -0.95
CA GLU A 65 -11.30 13.23 -1.37
C GLU A 65 -10.00 12.81 -0.66
N PRO A 66 -8.95 12.38 -1.40
CA PRO A 66 -7.70 11.97 -0.77
C PRO A 66 -6.90 13.18 -0.29
N ASP A 67 -6.17 12.99 0.79
CA ASP A 67 -5.03 13.83 1.16
C ASP A 67 -3.74 13.27 0.53
N ALA A 68 -2.64 14.03 0.63
CA ALA A 68 -1.37 13.62 0.03
C ALA A 68 -0.80 12.38 0.71
N GLY A 69 -0.92 12.27 2.04
CA GLY A 69 -0.40 11.14 2.80
C GLY A 69 -1.06 9.82 2.41
N LEU A 70 -2.40 9.81 2.27
CA LEU A 70 -3.15 8.67 1.78
C LEU A 70 -2.77 8.30 0.34
N LEU A 71 -2.53 9.27 -0.54
CA LEU A 71 -2.03 8.94 -1.88
C LEU A 71 -0.66 8.24 -1.83
N LEU A 72 0.28 8.74 -1.02
CA LEU A 72 1.60 8.11 -0.88
C LEU A 72 1.50 6.71 -0.26
N HIS A 73 0.57 6.51 0.67
CA HIS A 73 0.23 5.19 1.21
C HIS A 73 -0.19 4.21 0.11
N GLU A 74 -1.18 4.60 -0.71
CA GLU A 74 -1.71 3.73 -1.77
C GLU A 74 -0.69 3.46 -2.88
N LEU A 75 0.14 4.45 -3.23
CA LEU A 75 1.20 4.25 -4.23
C LEU A 75 2.20 3.16 -3.81
N ALA A 76 2.50 3.02 -2.52
CA ALA A 76 3.43 2.01 -2.04
C ALA A 76 2.94 0.57 -2.22
N HIS A 77 1.63 0.35 -2.28
CA HIS A 77 1.05 -0.96 -2.60
C HIS A 77 1.27 -1.37 -4.06
N LEU A 78 1.45 -0.41 -4.96
CA LEU A 78 1.68 -0.66 -6.39
C LEU A 78 3.16 -0.79 -6.76
N LEU A 79 4.05 -0.57 -5.80
CA LEU A 79 5.49 -0.56 -6.00
C LEU A 79 6.14 -1.79 -5.34
N PRO A 80 7.26 -2.29 -5.86
CA PRO A 80 7.83 -1.98 -7.17
C PRO A 80 7.00 -2.60 -8.31
N VAL A 81 6.99 -1.97 -9.49
CA VAL A 81 6.25 -2.45 -10.66
C VAL A 81 6.80 -3.78 -11.20
N ASP A 82 8.13 -3.94 -11.20
CA ASP A 82 8.85 -5.10 -11.76
C ASP A 82 9.45 -6.03 -10.68
N GLY A 83 8.83 -6.10 -9.50
CA GLY A 83 9.32 -6.95 -8.42
C GLY A 83 9.01 -8.44 -8.65
N PRO A 84 9.80 -9.38 -8.07
CA PRO A 84 9.43 -10.79 -8.08
C PRO A 84 8.06 -11.04 -7.44
N GLU A 85 7.61 -10.18 -6.51
CA GLU A 85 6.26 -10.22 -5.95
C GLU A 85 5.17 -9.82 -6.96
N SER A 86 5.41 -8.82 -7.82
CA SER A 86 4.44 -8.43 -8.86
C SER A 86 4.37 -9.48 -9.97
N VAL A 87 5.51 -10.08 -10.34
CA VAL A 87 5.56 -11.20 -11.29
C VAL A 87 4.87 -12.43 -10.71
N ALA A 88 5.16 -12.82 -9.47
CA ALA A 88 4.52 -13.98 -8.84
C ALA A 88 3.01 -13.77 -8.64
N ALA A 89 2.57 -12.55 -8.29
CA ALA A 89 1.15 -12.23 -8.22
C ALA A 89 0.48 -12.29 -9.59
N ALA A 90 1.10 -11.73 -10.64
CA ALA A 90 0.58 -11.80 -12.00
C ALA A 90 0.51 -13.25 -12.51
N GLU A 91 1.57 -14.04 -12.33
CA GLU A 91 1.61 -15.46 -12.71
C GLU A 91 0.57 -16.28 -11.95
N ALA A 92 0.39 -16.01 -10.65
CA ALA A 92 -0.64 -16.69 -9.86
C ALA A 92 -2.05 -16.28 -10.30
N ILE A 93 -2.30 -15.01 -10.65
CA ILE A 93 -3.58 -14.53 -11.18
C ILE A 93 -3.88 -15.21 -12.52
N GLU A 94 -2.90 -15.24 -13.43
CA GLU A 94 -3.01 -15.90 -14.74
C GLU A 94 -3.27 -17.41 -14.59
N ALA A 95 -2.59 -18.06 -13.64
CA ALA A 95 -2.78 -19.47 -13.35
C ALA A 95 -4.12 -19.79 -12.63
N GLY A 96 -4.89 -18.78 -12.21
CA GLY A 96 -6.07 -18.96 -11.36
C GLY A 96 -5.72 -19.56 -9.99
N THR A 97 -4.45 -19.50 -9.59
CA THR A 97 -3.93 -20.03 -8.32
C THR A 97 -3.57 -18.94 -7.33
N TYR A 98 -3.75 -17.66 -7.71
CA TYR A 98 -3.80 -16.57 -6.75
C TYR A 98 -5.09 -16.74 -5.95
N ASP A 99 -5.01 -17.64 -4.98
CA ASP A 99 -5.77 -17.55 -3.76
C ASP A 99 -5.21 -16.30 -3.08
N ASP A 100 -5.69 -15.12 -3.51
CA ASP A 100 -5.79 -14.02 -2.57
C ASP A 100 -6.34 -14.68 -1.30
N ALA A 101 -5.72 -14.51 -0.14
CA ALA A 101 -6.43 -14.94 1.06
C ALA A 101 -7.79 -14.18 1.19
N GLY A 102 -8.06 -13.20 0.30
CA GLY A 102 -9.34 -12.61 -0.08
C GLY A 102 -10.06 -13.18 -1.33
N GLY A 103 -9.79 -14.41 -1.78
CA GLY A 103 -10.50 -15.26 -2.74
C GLY A 103 -10.77 -14.73 -4.16
N SER A 104 -10.73 -15.63 -5.15
CA SER A 104 -11.33 -15.38 -6.46
C SER A 104 -12.86 -15.32 -6.32
N PHE A 105 -13.41 -14.12 -6.12
CA PHE A 105 -14.84 -13.93 -5.96
C PHE A 105 -15.45 -13.32 -7.21
N ASP A 106 -16.15 -14.17 -7.97
CA ASP A 106 -17.07 -13.80 -9.06
C ASP A 106 -18.37 -13.15 -8.51
N ALA A 107 -18.25 -12.45 -7.38
CA ALA A 107 -19.36 -12.09 -6.51
C ALA A 107 -19.63 -10.59 -6.60
N THR A 108 -20.89 -10.27 -6.83
CA THR A 108 -21.47 -8.93 -6.77
C THR A 108 -20.95 -8.17 -5.54
N GLY A 109 -20.65 -6.87 -5.66
CA GLY A 109 -19.86 -6.09 -4.67
C GLY A 109 -20.29 -6.14 -3.19
N ASP A 110 -21.47 -6.65 -2.88
CA ASP A 110 -21.93 -6.92 -1.50
C ASP A 110 -21.25 -8.13 -0.85
N ASP A 111 -20.77 -9.11 -1.62
CA ASP A 111 -20.15 -10.33 -1.09
C ASP A 111 -18.67 -10.14 -0.72
N TRP A 112 -17.96 -9.23 -1.40
CA TRP A 112 -16.59 -8.87 -1.00
C TRP A 112 -16.56 -8.14 0.35
N LEU A 113 -17.54 -7.27 0.61
CA LEU A 113 -17.66 -6.57 1.89
C LEU A 113 -18.01 -7.54 3.02
N ARG A 114 -18.85 -8.56 2.74
CA ARG A 114 -19.14 -9.65 3.68
C ARG A 114 -17.94 -10.56 3.89
N ALA A 115 -17.10 -10.78 2.88
CA ALA A 115 -15.86 -11.54 3.01
C ALA A 115 -14.81 -10.77 3.82
N ALA A 116 -14.63 -9.47 3.61
CA ALA A 116 -13.73 -8.64 4.43
C ALA A 116 -14.19 -8.60 5.91
N VAL A 117 -15.50 -8.47 6.15
CA VAL A 117 -16.09 -8.55 7.50
C VAL A 117 -16.03 -9.96 8.09
N ALA A 118 -16.09 -11.02 7.26
CA ALA A 118 -15.93 -12.41 7.71
C ALA A 118 -14.45 -12.76 7.98
N TRP A 119 -13.51 -12.16 7.25
CA TRP A 119 -12.07 -12.32 7.42
C TRP A 119 -11.58 -11.71 8.73
N GLU A 120 -12.21 -10.63 9.21
CA GLU A 120 -12.03 -10.11 10.58
C GLU A 120 -12.30 -11.17 11.67
N GLY A 121 -12.94 -12.30 11.34
CA GLY A 121 -13.26 -13.38 12.28
C GLY A 121 -12.40 -14.65 12.17
N THR A 122 -11.57 -14.84 11.13
CA THR A 122 -11.01 -16.19 10.82
C THR A 122 -9.49 -16.30 10.80
N PHE A 123 -8.72 -15.20 10.76
CA PHE A 123 -7.26 -15.26 10.86
C PHE A 123 -6.72 -14.21 11.84
N ASP A 124 -5.88 -14.66 12.78
CA ASP A 124 -5.16 -13.81 13.74
C ASP A 124 -3.99 -13.06 13.08
N LEU A 125 -4.25 -12.40 11.96
CA LEU A 125 -3.24 -11.61 11.27
C LEU A 125 -2.89 -10.38 12.11
N PRO A 126 -1.62 -9.95 12.11
CA PRO A 126 -1.26 -8.73 12.78
C PRO A 126 -1.92 -7.50 12.09
N PRO A 127 -2.15 -6.38 12.81
CA PRO A 127 -2.76 -5.18 12.22
C PRO A 127 -1.99 -4.57 11.04
N TRP A 128 -0.72 -4.93 10.87
CA TRP A 128 0.14 -4.49 9.77
C TRP A 128 0.26 -5.53 8.65
N ASP A 129 -0.62 -6.54 8.61
CA ASP A 129 -0.64 -7.46 7.48
C ASP A 129 -0.91 -6.69 6.18
N GLY A 130 -0.10 -6.94 5.15
CA GLY A 130 -0.04 -6.10 3.93
C GLY A 130 0.79 -4.81 4.05
N HIS A 131 1.24 -4.44 5.25
CA HIS A 131 2.03 -3.23 5.55
C HIS A 131 3.39 -3.56 6.19
N GLY A 132 4.07 -4.55 5.61
CA GLY A 132 5.35 -5.05 6.11
C GLY A 132 6.54 -4.09 5.97
N ILE A 133 7.72 -4.56 6.36
CA ILE A 133 8.96 -3.77 6.42
C ILE A 133 9.34 -3.09 5.08
N LEU A 134 9.14 -3.76 3.95
CA LEU A 134 9.42 -3.19 2.62
C LEU A 134 8.39 -2.13 2.26
N TRP A 135 7.11 -2.38 2.55
CA TRP A 135 6.05 -1.43 2.30
C TRP A 135 6.24 -0.12 3.09
N ILE A 136 6.57 -0.21 4.39
CA ILE A 136 6.88 1.00 5.20
C ILE A 136 8.06 1.77 4.58
N ARG A 137 9.10 1.06 4.11
CA ARG A 137 10.27 1.66 3.45
C ARG A 137 9.85 2.39 2.17
N ARG A 138 8.97 1.78 1.36
CA ARG A 138 8.43 2.41 0.14
C ARG A 138 7.77 3.75 0.46
N VAL A 139 6.87 3.78 1.44
CA VAL A 139 6.15 5.02 1.79
C VAL A 139 7.08 6.11 2.31
N LEU A 140 8.10 5.75 3.10
CA LEU A 140 9.09 6.73 3.59
C LEU A 140 9.95 7.32 2.45
N HIS A 141 10.29 6.52 1.44
CA HIS A 141 10.95 7.02 0.22
C HIS A 141 10.01 7.91 -0.60
N LEU A 142 8.74 7.54 -0.76
CA LEU A 142 7.72 8.36 -1.42
C LEU A 142 7.53 9.70 -0.71
N HIS A 143 7.46 9.70 0.62
CA HIS A 143 7.40 10.90 1.45
C HIS A 143 8.60 11.82 1.24
N HIS A 144 9.81 11.25 1.23
CA HIS A 144 11.03 12.00 0.96
C HIS A 144 11.00 12.65 -0.44
N ARG A 145 10.61 11.91 -1.48
CA ARG A 145 10.48 12.46 -2.84
C ARG A 145 9.42 13.56 -2.93
N ALA A 146 8.28 13.40 -2.25
CA ALA A 146 7.25 14.43 -2.19
C ALA A 146 7.81 15.73 -1.57
N LYS A 147 8.60 15.61 -0.50
CA LYS A 147 9.28 16.74 0.13
C LYS A 147 10.27 17.43 -0.81
N LEU A 148 11.07 16.66 -1.58
CA LEU A 148 11.97 17.22 -2.59
C LEU A 148 11.23 17.94 -3.73
N ALA A 149 10.03 17.47 -4.08
CA ALA A 149 9.14 18.12 -5.04
C ALA A 149 8.40 19.36 -4.48
N GLY A 150 8.67 19.75 -3.23
CA GLY A 150 8.04 20.90 -2.59
C GLY A 150 6.64 20.63 -2.04
N CYS A 151 6.20 19.37 -1.99
CA CYS A 151 4.96 18.98 -1.32
C CYS A 151 5.22 18.79 0.18
N VAL A 152 4.51 19.57 1.00
CA VAL A 152 4.54 19.42 2.46
C VAL A 152 3.51 18.38 2.85
N VAL A 153 3.98 17.25 3.38
CA VAL A 153 3.16 16.16 3.91
C VAL A 153 3.74 15.82 5.28
N ASP A 154 2.92 15.85 6.33
CA ASP A 154 3.37 15.45 7.65
C ASP A 154 3.51 13.92 7.69
N ILE A 155 4.53 13.41 8.39
CA ILE A 155 4.86 11.98 8.35
C ILE A 155 3.77 11.12 9.02
N GLU A 156 3.02 11.72 9.94
CA GLU A 156 1.85 11.15 10.60
C GLU A 156 0.68 10.93 9.63
N ASP A 157 0.56 11.75 8.58
CA ASP A 157 -0.50 11.64 7.57
C ASP A 157 -0.30 10.44 6.62
N LEU A 158 0.89 9.83 6.62
CA LEU A 158 1.21 8.68 5.76
C LEU A 158 0.48 7.40 6.18
N ARG A 159 0.01 7.32 7.44
CA ARG A 159 -0.69 6.13 7.98
C ARG A 159 0.07 4.83 7.71
N VAL A 160 1.37 4.82 8.03
CA VAL A 160 2.28 3.69 7.74
C VAL A 160 2.63 2.83 8.96
N ALA A 161 2.46 3.39 10.14
CA ALA A 161 2.84 2.80 11.41
C ALA A 161 2.10 3.53 12.53
N GLY A 162 2.45 3.25 13.78
CA GLY A 162 1.79 3.85 14.94
C GLY A 162 0.60 3.02 15.43
N LEU A 163 -0.37 3.71 16.04
CA LEU A 163 -1.44 3.05 16.82
C LEU A 163 -2.32 2.13 15.98
N ASP A 164 -2.70 2.55 14.78
CA ASP A 164 -3.56 1.77 13.88
C ASP A 164 -2.93 0.42 13.51
N TYR A 165 -1.60 0.38 13.48
CA TYR A 165 -0.82 -0.82 13.15
C TYR A 165 -0.20 -1.50 14.39
N GLN A 166 -0.38 -0.95 15.59
CA GLN A 166 0.33 -1.36 16.80
C GLN A 166 1.87 -1.45 16.65
N LEU A 167 2.42 -0.61 15.78
CA LEU A 167 3.86 -0.43 15.56
C LEU A 167 4.34 0.86 16.24
N ALA A 168 5.66 1.06 16.30
CA ALA A 168 6.25 2.35 16.66
C ALA A 168 5.80 3.46 15.70
N ALA A 169 5.97 4.71 16.13
CA ALA A 169 5.58 5.86 15.32
C ALA A 169 6.42 5.95 14.01
N PRO A 170 5.86 6.46 12.89
CA PRO A 170 6.56 6.55 11.59
C PRO A 170 7.95 7.20 11.64
N GLN A 171 8.15 8.17 12.54
CA GLN A 171 9.41 8.89 12.76
C GLN A 171 10.53 7.96 13.21
N VAL A 172 10.23 6.89 13.95
CA VAL A 172 11.21 5.90 14.41
C VAL A 172 11.80 5.17 13.20
N TYR A 173 10.93 4.76 12.28
CA TYR A 173 11.30 4.10 11.03
C TYR A 173 12.07 5.04 10.11
N ALA A 174 11.61 6.28 9.94
CA ALA A 174 12.31 7.28 9.14
C ALA A 174 13.71 7.60 9.68
N ALA A 175 13.84 7.76 11.00
CA ALA A 175 15.13 7.98 11.64
C ALA A 175 16.06 6.77 11.47
N ALA A 176 15.53 5.54 11.55
CA ALA A 176 16.30 4.32 11.39
C ALA A 176 16.79 4.07 9.94
N LEU A 177 16.12 4.62 8.93
CA LEU A 177 16.62 4.63 7.55
C LEU A 177 17.83 5.55 7.33
N GLY A 178 18.02 6.56 8.19
CA GLY A 178 19.13 7.50 8.09
C GLY A 178 19.11 8.32 6.79
N ASP A 179 20.25 8.38 6.09
CA ASP A 179 20.42 9.12 4.83
C ASP A 179 19.98 8.34 3.58
N GLU A 180 19.41 7.15 3.76
CA GLU A 180 19.04 6.30 2.64
C GLU A 180 18.08 6.97 1.64
N PRO A 181 16.98 7.64 2.07
CA PRO A 181 16.09 8.32 1.15
C PRO A 181 16.80 9.40 0.31
N ASP A 182 17.75 10.14 0.90
CA ASP A 182 18.56 11.12 0.17
C ASP A 182 19.45 10.46 -0.88
N ARG A 183 20.18 9.39 -0.50
CA ARG A 183 21.12 8.68 -1.41
C ARG A 183 20.42 7.99 -2.57
N MET A 184 19.18 7.57 -2.38
CA MET A 184 18.41 6.78 -3.36
C MET A 184 17.20 7.54 -3.94
N ALA A 185 17.13 8.86 -3.76
CA ALA A 185 15.99 9.69 -4.17
C ALA A 185 15.57 9.49 -5.64
N ASN A 186 16.54 9.22 -6.53
CA ASN A 186 16.33 9.04 -7.97
C ASN A 186 16.37 7.57 -8.44
N TRP A 187 16.37 6.60 -7.53
CA TRP A 187 16.38 5.18 -7.90
C TRP A 187 14.95 4.68 -8.17
N THR A 188 14.78 3.59 -8.90
CA THR A 188 13.50 2.88 -8.90
C THR A 188 13.32 2.13 -7.59
N PHE A 189 12.09 1.86 -7.17
CA PHE A 189 11.80 1.07 -5.98
C PHE A 189 12.34 -0.36 -6.07
N ALA A 190 12.34 -0.97 -7.27
CA ALA A 190 12.99 -2.26 -7.48
C ALA A 190 14.49 -2.21 -7.12
N LYS A 191 15.17 -1.10 -7.47
CA LYS A 191 16.58 -0.91 -7.14
C LYS A 191 16.79 -0.61 -5.66
N VAL A 192 15.91 0.19 -5.03
CA VAL A 192 15.93 0.42 -3.57
C VAL A 192 15.84 -0.91 -2.82
N GLU A 193 14.93 -1.79 -3.24
CA GLU A 193 14.68 -3.08 -2.58
C GLU A 193 15.76 -4.13 -2.83
N SER A 194 16.52 -4.00 -3.91
CA SER A 194 17.73 -4.82 -4.13
C SER A 194 18.84 -4.56 -3.11
N VAL A 195 18.77 -3.46 -2.36
CA VAL A 195 19.72 -3.13 -1.29
C VAL A 195 19.12 -3.48 0.06
N THR A 196 19.85 -4.28 0.84
CA THR A 196 19.49 -4.62 2.22
C THR A 196 19.19 -3.36 3.04
N PRO A 197 18.03 -3.28 3.71
CA PRO A 197 17.73 -2.15 4.59
C PRO A 197 18.76 -2.01 5.72
N PRO A 198 18.94 -0.80 6.30
CA PRO A 198 19.82 -0.61 7.45
C PRO A 198 19.44 -1.52 8.61
N THR A 199 20.42 -2.09 9.32
CA THR A 199 20.16 -3.00 10.43
C THR A 199 19.25 -2.37 11.49
N GLY A 200 19.47 -1.11 11.85
CA GLY A 200 18.62 -0.41 12.82
C GLY A 200 17.15 -0.26 12.39
N TYR A 201 16.88 -0.25 11.09
CA TYR A 201 15.51 -0.23 10.54
C TYR A 201 14.84 -1.61 10.65
N ILE A 202 15.58 -2.68 10.34
CA ILE A 202 15.12 -4.06 10.51
C ILE A 202 14.85 -4.36 11.98
N ASP A 203 15.80 -4.05 12.86
CA ASP A 203 15.68 -4.25 14.31
C ASP A 203 14.47 -3.51 14.90
N ALA A 204 14.12 -2.34 14.35
CA ALA A 204 12.96 -1.58 14.79
C ALA A 204 11.65 -2.32 14.49
N PHE A 205 11.49 -2.81 13.26
CA PHE A 205 10.31 -3.56 12.84
C PHE A 205 10.19 -4.89 13.60
N GLU A 206 11.28 -5.66 13.67
CA GLU A 206 11.29 -6.97 14.36
C GLU A 206 10.94 -6.83 15.84
N ARG A 207 11.45 -5.79 16.51
CA ARG A 207 11.10 -5.50 17.91
C ARG A 207 9.60 -5.26 18.07
N ASP A 208 8.99 -4.47 17.20
CA ASP A 208 7.56 -4.16 17.28
C ASP A 208 6.69 -5.39 16.99
N ALA A 209 7.03 -6.15 15.95
CA ALA A 209 6.37 -7.41 15.62
C ALA A 209 6.47 -8.42 16.77
N ASN A 210 7.66 -8.60 17.35
CA ASN A 210 7.85 -9.47 18.51
C ASN A 210 7.02 -9.01 19.72
N ASN A 211 7.02 -7.70 20.02
CA ASN A 211 6.24 -7.15 21.12
C ASN A 211 4.73 -7.43 20.96
N TYR A 212 4.20 -7.28 19.75
CA TYR A 212 2.81 -7.63 19.46
C TYR A 212 2.51 -9.09 19.72
N PHE A 213 3.28 -10.02 19.16
CA PHE A 213 3.02 -11.46 19.34
C PHE A 213 3.14 -11.90 20.79
N GLN A 214 4.03 -11.29 21.58
CA GLN A 214 4.08 -11.53 23.03
C GLN A 214 2.81 -11.06 23.74
N ARG A 215 2.25 -9.89 23.38
CA ARG A 215 0.99 -9.40 23.96
C ARG A 215 -0.18 -10.34 23.63
N ILE A 216 -0.29 -10.78 22.37
CA ILE A 216 -1.34 -11.73 21.95
C ILE A 216 -1.22 -13.08 22.68
N LYS A 217 0.01 -13.57 22.87
CA LYS A 217 0.26 -14.80 23.63
C LYS A 217 -0.18 -14.66 25.10
N GLN A 218 0.08 -13.50 25.72
CA GLN A 218 -0.30 -13.23 27.09
C GLN A 218 -1.81 -13.06 27.28
N SER A 219 -2.54 -12.53 26.29
CA SER A 219 -3.99 -12.35 26.38
C SER A 219 -4.79 -13.65 26.21
N ARG A 220 -4.15 -14.75 25.79
CA ARG A 220 -4.78 -16.06 25.54
C ARG A 220 -4.51 -17.11 26.62
N GLY A 221 -3.58 -16.85 27.54
CA GLY A 221 -3.21 -17.76 28.64
C GLY A 221 -3.92 -17.40 29.92
#